data_AF-A0A5J4VBX3-F1
#
_entry.id   AF-A0A5J4VBX3-F1
#
_cell.length_a   1.000
_cell.length_b   1.000
_cell.length_c   1.000
_cell.angle_alpha   90.00
_cell.angle_beta   90.00
_cell.angle_gamma   90.00
#
_symmetry.space_group_name_H-M   'P 1'
#
loop_
_entity.id
_entity.type
_entity.pdbx_description
1 polymer ?
#
loop_
_entity_poly.entity_id
_entity_poly.type
_entity_poly.pdbx_seq_one_letter_code
_entity_poly.pdbx_strand_id
1 'polypeptide(L)'
;MYRAILIIFLLICQNLNCGPLEIMHWKYSQYADGSILIDTTSDDKHYEYVNVLDVPLIYTDKTEKDENFKLISADILPDLLVSKKLGFNWDKCQILKESIVMNQYAFYGYNIFIHHNSNISPSIIYGITSLPQNIQWKYMDHGILKLEPYFPKRGCQGSLDQYVLGFQLNGITNSSCISNDAIIPGHDDASQYEQMPPIPKICDDSNIPFIKYLSGYKYGYIGNLSNEEMKIVLTRLGPFLGRIYYYDSSQQIIDYREGIILGWNRDKWIITKQIEISEDEYVDRIIYEDSAPFSISGSASIKIQGYVLYCIDDCTPLIVDCSILIGKTLDQCPCLQFDDPRTSECPEEKKCTTITKQTPPSDCPCPQSQSELKKDPRYGGLCKSDSGQLKISWNIPFVVFLTLLLFN
;
A
#
# COMPACT_ATOMS: atom_id res chain seq x y z
N MET A 1 6.19 25.45 16.92
CA MET A 1 5.10 24.52 17.31
C MET A 1 5.27 23.12 16.71
N TYR A 2 5.56 22.97 15.41
CA TYR A 2 5.73 21.65 14.76
C TYR A 2 6.83 20.74 15.34
N ARG A 3 7.95 21.29 15.82
CA ARG A 3 8.96 20.51 16.56
C ARG A 3 8.41 19.89 17.85
N ALA A 4 7.37 20.46 18.47
CA ALA A 4 6.82 19.94 19.72
C ALA A 4 5.98 18.68 19.50
N ILE A 5 5.20 18.59 18.41
CA ILE A 5 4.29 17.45 18.16
C ILE A 5 5.08 16.19 17.76
N LEU A 6 6.12 16.32 16.92
CA LEU A 6 6.98 15.18 16.55
C LEU A 6 7.79 14.65 17.77
N ILE A 7 8.20 15.54 18.68
CA ILE A 7 8.87 15.18 19.93
C ILE A 7 7.92 14.47 20.90
N ILE A 8 6.63 14.84 20.90
CA ILE A 8 5.61 14.22 21.75
C ILE A 8 5.42 12.73 21.39
N PHE A 9 5.37 12.35 20.11
CA PHE A 9 5.28 10.93 19.72
C PHE A 9 6.46 10.07 20.17
N LEU A 10 7.68 10.62 20.05
CA LEU A 10 8.92 9.98 20.50
C LEU A 10 8.92 9.71 22.02
N LEU A 11 8.40 10.65 22.82
CA LEU A 11 8.31 10.51 24.28
C LEU A 11 7.15 9.63 24.74
N ILE A 12 6.08 9.53 23.94
CA ILE A 12 4.87 8.77 24.28
C ILE A 12 5.17 7.26 24.28
N CYS A 13 5.66 6.64 23.19
CA CYS A 13 5.96 5.19 23.24
C CYS A 13 7.21 4.81 24.05
N GLN A 14 8.04 5.77 24.49
CA GLN A 14 9.10 5.47 25.45
C GLN A 14 8.58 5.37 26.89
N ASN A 15 7.49 6.07 27.22
CA ASN A 15 6.90 6.08 28.56
C ASN A 15 5.63 5.21 28.68
N LEU A 16 4.90 5.03 27.58
CA LEU A 16 3.78 4.12 27.48
C LEU A 16 4.34 2.77 27.02
N ASN A 17 4.01 1.70 27.74
CA ASN A 17 4.38 0.32 27.43
C ASN A 17 3.75 -0.16 26.10
N CYS A 18 4.05 0.50 24.99
CA CYS A 18 3.74 -0.01 23.66
C CYS A 18 4.44 -1.37 23.55
N GLY A 19 3.68 -2.44 23.32
CA GLY A 19 4.24 -3.74 22.98
C GLY A 19 5.16 -3.60 21.76
N PRO A 20 6.22 -4.41 21.64
CA PRO A 20 7.21 -4.26 20.57
C PRO A 20 6.63 -4.41 19.16
N LEU A 21 5.41 -4.94 19.02
CA LEU A 21 4.70 -5.12 17.76
C LEU A 21 3.31 -4.47 17.81
N GLU A 22 3.15 -3.38 18.55
CA GLU A 22 1.91 -2.61 18.57
C GLU A 22 2.02 -1.36 17.70
N ILE A 23 1.09 -1.27 16.75
CA ILE A 23 0.87 -0.08 15.94
C ILE A 23 -0.04 0.84 16.73
N MET A 24 0.43 2.03 17.04
CA MET A 24 -0.35 3.09 17.66
C MET A 24 -0.92 4.01 16.57
N HIS A 25 -2.23 4.21 16.53
CA HIS A 25 -2.85 5.18 15.62
C HIS A 25 -3.91 6.02 16.32
N TRP A 26 -4.25 7.15 15.71
CA TRP A 26 -5.31 8.01 16.23
C TRP A 26 -6.69 7.42 16.01
N LYS A 27 -7.51 7.56 17.05
CA LYS A 27 -8.95 7.34 17.00
C LYS A 27 -9.66 8.64 16.68
N TYR A 28 -10.79 8.51 16.02
CA TYR A 28 -11.74 9.58 15.82
C TYR A 28 -13.15 9.01 15.77
N SER A 29 -14.12 9.81 16.18
CA SER A 29 -15.53 9.49 16.07
C SER A 29 -16.13 10.27 14.91
N GLN A 30 -16.83 9.58 14.01
CA GLN A 30 -17.59 10.20 12.93
C GLN A 30 -19.08 10.25 13.30
N TYR A 31 -19.69 11.42 13.17
CA TYR A 31 -21.11 11.63 13.41
C TYR A 31 -21.93 11.51 12.12
N ALA A 32 -23.26 11.38 12.27
CA ALA A 32 -24.18 11.21 11.13
C ALA A 32 -24.20 12.41 10.16
N ASP A 33 -23.82 13.59 10.62
CA ASP A 33 -23.69 14.80 9.79
C ASP A 33 -22.33 14.88 9.06
N GLY A 34 -21.47 13.86 9.23
CA GLY A 34 -20.13 13.80 8.66
C GLY A 34 -19.07 14.57 9.46
N SER A 35 -19.43 15.21 10.57
CA SER A 35 -18.44 15.85 11.44
C SER A 35 -17.59 14.82 12.18
N ILE A 36 -16.38 15.23 12.56
CA ILE A 36 -15.38 14.37 13.19
C ILE A 36 -15.00 14.94 14.56
N LEU A 37 -14.90 14.07 15.57
CA LEU A 37 -14.33 14.40 16.89
C LEU A 37 -13.06 13.60 17.14
N ILE A 38 -11.99 14.31 17.48
CA ILE A 38 -10.73 13.74 17.98
C ILE A 38 -10.69 14.02 19.49
N ASP A 39 -10.83 12.97 20.31
CA ASP A 39 -10.84 13.07 21.78
C ASP A 39 -9.47 12.68 22.33
N THR A 40 -8.73 13.66 22.84
CA THR A 40 -7.41 13.49 23.45
C THR A 40 -7.45 13.71 24.96
N THR A 41 -8.62 13.51 25.60
CA THR A 41 -8.77 13.66 27.06
C THR A 41 -8.10 12.54 27.85
N SER A 42 -7.80 11.42 27.21
CA SER A 42 -7.03 10.30 27.75
C SER A 42 -6.46 9.45 26.61
N ASP A 43 -5.43 8.65 26.89
CA ASP A 43 -4.73 7.87 25.86
C ASP A 43 -5.62 6.81 25.20
N ASP A 44 -6.49 6.14 25.97
CA ASP A 44 -7.45 5.13 25.48
C ASP A 44 -8.53 5.69 24.53
N LYS A 45 -8.77 7.01 24.64
CA LYS A 45 -9.65 7.74 23.73
C LYS A 45 -8.91 8.28 22.53
N HIS A 46 -7.65 8.67 22.72
CA HIS A 46 -6.85 9.25 21.65
C HIS A 46 -6.30 8.19 20.70
N TYR A 47 -5.84 7.08 21.25
CA TYR A 47 -5.07 6.07 20.56
C TYR A 47 -5.76 4.71 20.62
N GLU A 48 -5.56 3.96 19.55
CA GLU A 48 -5.84 2.53 19.47
C GLU A 48 -4.53 1.83 19.11
N TYR A 49 -4.39 0.61 19.66
CA TYR A 49 -3.20 -0.21 19.54
C TYR A 49 -3.59 -1.50 18.83
N VAL A 50 -2.85 -1.81 17.77
CA VAL A 50 -3.11 -2.97 16.92
C VAL A 50 -1.87 -3.83 16.89
N ASN A 51 -2.01 -5.12 17.14
CA ASN A 51 -0.88 -6.03 17.06
C ASN A 51 -0.56 -6.32 15.58
N VAL A 52 0.69 -6.13 15.17
CA VAL A 52 1.16 -6.44 13.81
C VAL A 52 0.85 -7.88 13.42
N LEU A 53 0.87 -8.82 14.37
CA LEU A 53 0.61 -10.24 14.12
C LEU A 53 -0.84 -10.55 13.73
N ASP A 54 -1.77 -9.64 14.01
CA ASP A 54 -3.18 -9.77 13.62
C ASP A 54 -3.40 -9.45 12.13
N VAL A 55 -2.45 -8.76 11.49
CA VAL A 55 -2.50 -8.45 10.05
C VAL A 55 -1.86 -9.61 9.27
N PRO A 56 -2.53 -10.20 8.27
CA PRO A 56 -1.97 -11.32 7.50
C PRO A 56 -0.69 -10.94 6.73
N LEU A 57 0.06 -11.96 6.30
CA LEU A 57 1.21 -11.75 5.41
C LEU A 57 0.73 -11.18 4.07
N ILE A 58 1.50 -10.23 3.52
CA ILE A 58 1.25 -9.66 2.19
C ILE A 58 1.47 -10.72 1.11
N TYR A 59 2.56 -11.48 1.22
CA TYR A 59 2.88 -12.60 0.34
C TYR A 59 2.86 -13.89 1.15
N THR A 60 2.01 -14.83 0.77
CA THR A 60 1.78 -16.07 1.53
C THR A 60 2.96 -17.05 1.48
N ASP A 61 3.86 -16.90 0.51
CA ASP A 61 5.07 -17.69 0.31
C ASP A 61 6.34 -17.04 0.88
N LYS A 62 6.22 -15.85 1.49
CA LYS A 62 7.34 -15.11 2.08
C LYS A 62 7.11 -14.84 3.56
N THR A 63 8.19 -14.89 4.33
CA THR A 63 8.14 -14.68 5.80
C THR A 63 9.35 -13.89 6.29
N GLU A 64 9.29 -13.46 7.55
CA GLU A 64 10.39 -12.78 8.25
C GLU A 64 11.66 -13.65 8.37
N LYS A 65 11.55 -14.96 8.10
CA LYS A 65 12.65 -15.93 8.17
C LYS A 65 13.42 -16.05 6.86
N ASP A 66 12.96 -15.44 5.78
CA ASP A 66 13.66 -15.47 4.50
C ASP A 66 14.99 -14.72 4.60
N GLU A 67 16.04 -15.26 3.95
CA GLU A 67 17.36 -14.60 3.88
C GLU A 67 17.25 -13.24 3.17
N ASN A 68 16.32 -13.14 2.22
CA ASN A 68 16.09 -11.96 1.41
C ASN A 68 14.59 -11.73 1.24
N PHE A 69 14.17 -10.49 1.40
CA PHE A 69 12.79 -10.07 1.18
C PHE A 69 12.78 -8.69 0.57
N LYS A 70 11.92 -8.46 -0.42
CA LYS A 70 11.83 -7.19 -1.12
C LYS A 70 10.41 -6.97 -1.60
N LEU A 71 9.84 -5.83 -1.24
CA LEU A 71 8.48 -5.45 -1.60
C LEU A 71 8.39 -4.99 -3.06
N ILE A 72 9.36 -4.17 -3.49
CA ILE A 72 9.41 -3.62 -4.85
C ILE A 72 10.76 -3.98 -5.44
N SER A 73 10.80 -4.67 -6.57
CA SER A 73 12.06 -5.09 -7.19
C SER A 73 12.90 -3.89 -7.67
N ALA A 74 14.22 -4.08 -7.74
CA ALA A 74 15.15 -2.99 -8.10
C ALA A 74 14.93 -2.46 -9.53
N ASP A 75 14.45 -3.32 -10.42
CA ASP A 75 14.14 -2.99 -11.81
C ASP A 75 12.81 -2.24 -11.95
N ILE A 76 11.85 -2.45 -11.04
CA ILE A 76 10.56 -1.76 -11.05
C ILE A 76 10.62 -0.41 -10.32
N LEU A 77 11.39 -0.30 -9.24
CA LEU A 77 11.41 0.89 -8.38
C LEU A 77 11.64 2.21 -9.15
N PRO A 78 12.60 2.31 -10.09
CA PRO A 78 12.83 3.54 -10.86
C PRO A 78 11.68 3.89 -11.80
N ASP A 79 10.83 2.92 -12.13
CA ASP A 79 9.72 3.09 -13.07
C ASP A 79 8.42 3.56 -12.41
N LEU A 80 8.33 3.48 -11.09
CA LEU A 80 7.19 4.01 -10.34
C LEU A 80 7.13 5.52 -10.46
N LEU A 81 5.92 6.07 -10.65
CA LEU A 81 5.69 7.50 -10.84
C LEU A 81 6.18 8.31 -9.64
N VAL A 82 6.04 7.77 -8.42
CA VAL A 82 6.56 8.41 -7.20
C VAL A 82 8.07 8.35 -7.04
N SER A 83 8.78 7.57 -7.85
CA SER A 83 10.25 7.53 -7.88
C SER A 83 10.82 8.45 -8.95
N LYS A 84 10.02 8.83 -9.95
CA LYS A 84 10.39 9.71 -11.06
C LYS A 84 10.29 11.18 -10.62
N LYS A 85 10.72 12.07 -11.52
CA LYS A 85 10.50 13.52 -11.38
C LYS A 85 9.01 13.78 -11.13
N LEU A 86 8.71 14.63 -10.16
CA LEU A 86 7.34 14.87 -9.71
C LEU A 86 6.54 15.66 -10.75
N GLY A 87 7.20 16.58 -11.46
CA GLY A 87 6.59 17.37 -12.53
C GLY A 87 5.59 18.44 -12.06
N PHE A 88 5.66 18.84 -10.78
CA PHE A 88 4.86 19.93 -10.21
C PHE A 88 5.68 20.74 -9.20
N ASN A 89 5.35 22.02 -9.00
CA ASN A 89 6.11 22.89 -8.11
C ASN A 89 5.58 22.80 -6.67
N TRP A 90 6.16 21.89 -5.91
CA TRP A 90 5.77 21.65 -4.51
C TRP A 90 6.19 22.74 -3.53
N ASP A 91 7.09 23.65 -3.91
CA ASP A 91 7.52 24.75 -3.03
C ASP A 91 6.41 25.77 -2.79
N LYS A 92 5.43 25.87 -3.70
CA LYS A 92 4.30 26.81 -3.61
C LYS A 92 3.25 26.45 -2.56
N CYS A 93 3.36 25.28 -1.94
CA CYS A 93 2.42 24.77 -0.96
C CYS A 93 3.17 24.05 0.15
N GLN A 94 3.23 24.64 1.35
CA GLN A 94 4.04 24.13 2.46
C GLN A 94 3.76 22.65 2.78
N ILE A 95 2.49 22.22 2.78
CA ILE A 95 2.15 20.82 3.04
C ILE A 95 2.64 19.87 1.93
N LEU A 96 2.60 20.29 0.66
CA LEU A 96 3.15 19.48 -0.43
C LEU A 96 4.66 19.32 -0.25
N LYS A 97 5.36 20.43 -0.04
CA LYS A 97 6.79 20.45 0.28
C LYS A 97 7.15 19.48 1.39
N GLU A 98 6.47 19.60 2.53
CA GLU A 98 6.72 18.75 3.68
C GLU A 98 6.42 17.27 3.37
N SER A 99 5.32 16.96 2.66
CA SER A 99 4.98 15.57 2.28
C SER A 99 6.05 14.92 1.39
N ILE A 100 6.71 15.70 0.54
CA ILE A 100 7.78 15.23 -0.35
C ILE A 100 9.08 15.10 0.44
N VAL A 101 9.49 16.14 1.17
CA VAL A 101 10.72 16.15 1.98
C VAL A 101 10.71 15.03 3.02
N MET A 102 9.56 14.74 3.62
CA MET A 102 9.39 13.68 4.62
C MET A 102 9.13 12.30 4.01
N ASN A 103 9.27 12.12 2.69
CA ASN A 103 9.00 10.87 1.96
C ASN A 103 7.55 10.35 2.06
N GLN A 104 6.60 11.09 2.63
CA GLN A 104 5.21 10.66 2.78
C GLN A 104 4.52 10.49 1.42
N TYR A 105 4.80 11.39 0.47
CA TYR A 105 4.29 11.28 -0.91
C TYR A 105 4.63 9.92 -1.54
N ALA A 106 5.90 9.53 -1.51
CA ALA A 106 6.35 8.25 -2.07
C ALA A 106 5.91 7.06 -1.25
N PHE A 107 5.85 7.20 0.08
CA PHE A 107 5.35 6.18 0.99
C PHE A 107 3.91 5.76 0.64
N TYR A 108 3.02 6.71 0.36
CA TYR A 108 1.67 6.39 -0.12
C TYR A 108 1.69 5.69 -1.49
N GLY A 109 2.46 6.21 -2.45
CA GLY A 109 2.56 5.60 -3.78
C GLY A 109 3.05 4.16 -3.76
N TYR A 110 4.07 3.87 -2.95
CA TYR A 110 4.58 2.50 -2.77
C TYR A 110 3.55 1.59 -2.11
N ASN A 111 2.82 2.06 -1.11
CA ASN A 111 1.73 1.26 -0.52
C ASN A 111 0.61 0.98 -1.54
N ILE A 112 0.23 1.95 -2.37
CA ILE A 112 -0.76 1.74 -3.44
C ILE A 112 -0.25 0.71 -4.47
N PHE A 113 1.02 0.78 -4.83
CA PHE A 113 1.63 -0.22 -5.71
C PHE A 113 1.58 -1.63 -5.09
N ILE A 114 1.96 -1.78 -3.83
CA ILE A 114 1.99 -3.09 -3.15
C ILE A 114 0.59 -3.67 -2.92
N HIS A 115 -0.37 -2.87 -2.47
CA HIS A 115 -1.68 -3.36 -2.06
C HIS A 115 -2.73 -3.34 -3.18
N HIS A 116 -2.52 -2.56 -4.23
CA HIS A 116 -3.48 -2.38 -5.33
C HIS A 116 -2.86 -2.56 -6.74
N ASN A 117 -1.59 -2.96 -6.84
CA ASN A 117 -0.86 -3.14 -8.10
C ASN A 117 -1.03 -1.95 -9.06
N SER A 118 -1.03 -0.73 -8.51
CA SER A 118 -1.34 0.49 -9.25
C SER A 118 -0.21 1.49 -9.11
N ASN A 119 0.35 1.91 -10.23
CA ASN A 119 1.40 2.91 -10.29
C ASN A 119 0.77 4.30 -10.46
N ILE A 120 0.60 5.03 -9.37
CA ILE A 120 0.01 6.37 -9.38
C ILE A 120 0.92 7.40 -8.71
N SER A 121 0.69 8.66 -9.04
CA SER A 121 1.17 9.81 -8.27
C SER A 121 0.10 10.22 -7.25
N PRO A 122 0.30 10.13 -5.93
CA PRO A 122 -0.74 10.50 -4.97
C PRO A 122 -1.14 11.99 -5.04
N SER A 123 -2.43 12.28 -5.00
CA SER A 123 -2.92 13.66 -4.83
C SER A 123 -2.97 14.05 -3.36
N ILE A 124 -1.97 14.79 -2.89
CA ILE A 124 -1.95 15.33 -1.52
C ILE A 124 -3.04 16.40 -1.38
N ILE A 125 -3.28 17.18 -2.44
CA ILE A 125 -4.34 18.19 -2.45
C ILE A 125 -5.72 17.54 -2.28
N TYR A 126 -5.97 16.37 -2.86
CA TYR A 126 -7.19 15.61 -2.58
C TYR A 126 -7.31 15.25 -1.10
N GLY A 127 -6.22 14.80 -0.47
CA GLY A 127 -6.21 14.53 0.97
C GLY A 127 -6.64 15.75 1.79
N ILE A 128 -6.15 16.95 1.45
CA ILE A 128 -6.52 18.19 2.15
C ILE A 128 -7.98 18.58 1.88
N THR A 129 -8.40 18.55 0.60
CA THR A 129 -9.71 19.05 0.16
C THR A 129 -10.87 18.09 0.43
N SER A 130 -10.57 16.82 0.70
CA SER A 130 -11.57 15.81 1.03
C SER A 130 -12.04 15.82 2.49
N LEU A 131 -11.43 16.64 3.34
CA LEU A 131 -11.79 16.74 4.76
C LEU A 131 -13.19 17.35 4.97
N PRO A 132 -13.99 16.82 5.90
CA PRO A 132 -15.24 17.45 6.31
C PRO A 132 -14.97 18.82 6.93
N GLN A 133 -15.91 19.76 6.80
CA GLN A 133 -15.72 21.13 7.30
C GLN A 133 -15.59 21.21 8.83
N ASN A 134 -16.35 20.38 9.55
CA ASN A 134 -16.36 20.39 11.01
C ASN A 134 -15.52 19.22 11.58
N ILE A 135 -14.34 19.56 12.08
CA ILE A 135 -13.44 18.61 12.76
C ILE A 135 -13.07 19.25 14.09
N GLN A 136 -13.44 18.60 15.18
CA GLN A 136 -13.29 19.13 16.54
C GLN A 136 -12.24 18.35 17.31
N TRP A 137 -11.50 19.08 18.14
CA TRP A 137 -10.53 18.59 19.08
C TRP A 137 -11.06 18.75 20.49
N LYS A 138 -11.19 17.64 21.22
CA LYS A 138 -11.60 17.63 22.61
C LYS A 138 -10.43 17.22 23.50
N TYR A 139 -10.05 18.09 24.42
CA TYR A 139 -8.88 17.90 25.29
C TYR A 139 -9.09 18.52 26.67
N MET A 140 -8.22 18.17 27.61
CA MET A 140 -8.22 18.74 28.97
C MET A 140 -7.15 19.83 29.08
N ASP A 141 -7.54 21.02 29.54
CA ASP A 141 -6.65 22.14 29.80
C ASP A 141 -6.79 22.57 31.26
N HIS A 142 -5.76 22.33 32.08
CA HIS A 142 -5.78 22.59 33.53
C HIS A 142 -7.03 22.03 34.24
N GLY A 143 -7.47 20.83 33.86
CA GLY A 143 -8.66 20.17 34.42
C GLY A 143 -10.00 20.63 33.83
N ILE A 144 -9.99 21.55 32.86
CA ILE A 144 -11.18 22.04 32.18
C ILE A 144 -11.28 21.37 30.80
N LEU A 145 -12.46 20.81 30.49
CA LEU A 145 -12.72 20.26 29.18
C LEU A 145 -12.84 21.38 28.13
N LYS A 146 -12.08 21.27 27.04
CA LYS A 146 -12.09 22.18 25.90
C LYS A 146 -12.55 21.47 24.64
N LEU A 147 -13.17 22.23 23.74
CA LEU A 147 -13.59 21.79 22.42
C LEU A 147 -13.26 22.90 21.41
N GLU A 148 -12.36 22.62 20.48
CA GLU A 148 -11.86 23.61 19.52
C GLU A 148 -11.80 23.01 18.11
N PRO A 149 -11.74 23.83 17.03
CA PRO A 149 -11.44 23.31 15.70
C PRO A 149 -10.06 22.63 15.68
N TYR A 150 -10.00 21.38 15.21
CA TYR A 150 -8.73 20.64 15.16
C TYR A 150 -7.73 21.27 14.18
N PHE A 151 -8.23 21.80 13.05
CA PHE A 151 -7.43 22.54 12.07
C PHE A 151 -7.75 24.03 12.13
N PRO A 152 -6.97 24.84 12.89
CA PRO A 152 -7.18 26.28 12.94
C PRO A 152 -6.87 26.97 11.59
N LYS A 153 -6.04 26.34 10.75
CA LYS A 153 -5.76 26.72 9.37
C LYS A 153 -5.92 25.52 8.46
N ARG A 154 -6.60 25.72 7.32
CA ARG A 154 -6.76 24.72 6.26
C ARG A 154 -6.10 25.18 4.97
N GLY A 155 -5.87 24.23 4.08
CA GLY A 155 -5.16 24.46 2.83
C GLY A 155 -3.65 24.28 3.00
N CYS A 156 -2.86 24.95 2.16
CA CYS A 156 -1.42 24.73 2.02
C CYS A 156 -0.57 25.07 3.25
N GLN A 157 -1.03 26.00 4.10
CA GLN A 157 -0.32 26.44 5.31
C GLN A 157 -0.81 25.77 6.61
N GLY A 158 -1.64 24.73 6.51
CA GLY A 158 -2.13 24.00 7.68
C GLY A 158 -1.17 22.90 8.15
N SER A 159 -1.69 21.94 8.94
CA SER A 159 -0.92 20.76 9.40
C SER A 159 -0.91 19.65 8.35
N LEU A 160 0.15 18.83 8.35
CA LEU A 160 0.25 17.58 7.58
C LEU A 160 -0.87 16.59 7.90
N ASP A 161 -1.36 16.62 9.15
CA ASP A 161 -2.44 15.76 9.59
C ASP A 161 -3.72 15.96 8.75
N GLN A 162 -3.84 17.07 8.02
CA GLN A 162 -4.95 17.30 7.11
C GLN A 162 -5.07 16.21 6.05
N TYR A 163 -4.00 15.98 5.27
CA TYR A 163 -4.09 14.97 4.22
C TYR A 163 -3.99 13.56 4.80
N VAL A 164 -3.31 13.36 5.94
CA VAL A 164 -3.28 12.06 6.61
C VAL A 164 -4.69 11.64 7.01
N LEU A 165 -5.43 12.51 7.69
CA LEU A 165 -6.82 12.26 8.07
C LEU A 165 -7.73 12.18 6.84
N GLY A 166 -7.51 13.04 5.84
CA GLY A 166 -8.25 13.00 4.58
C GLY A 166 -8.14 11.66 3.86
N PHE A 167 -6.92 11.11 3.78
CA PHE A 167 -6.67 9.79 3.21
C PHE A 167 -7.29 8.66 4.03
N GLN A 168 -7.22 8.72 5.36
CA GLN A 168 -7.88 7.71 6.21
C GLN A 168 -9.41 7.71 6.05
N LEU A 169 -10.01 8.88 5.84
CA LEU A 169 -11.46 9.03 5.67
C LEU A 169 -11.93 8.70 4.26
N ASN A 170 -11.15 9.05 3.24
CA ASN A 170 -11.63 9.10 1.85
C ASN A 170 -10.81 8.28 0.87
N GLY A 171 -9.74 7.62 1.32
CA GLY A 171 -8.75 6.98 0.44
C GLY A 171 -7.88 8.00 -0.28
N ILE A 172 -7.07 7.51 -1.21
CA ILE A 172 -6.11 8.28 -2.00
C ILE A 172 -6.52 8.24 -3.46
N THR A 173 -6.40 9.35 -4.18
CA THR A 173 -6.60 9.39 -5.65
C THR A 173 -5.31 9.79 -6.35
N ASN A 174 -5.28 9.61 -7.67
CA ASN A 174 -4.16 10.00 -8.52
C ASN A 174 -4.13 11.53 -8.70
N SER A 175 -2.95 12.14 -8.77
CA SER A 175 -2.76 13.57 -9.05
C SER A 175 -3.18 13.95 -10.46
N SER A 176 -3.28 13.00 -11.39
CA SER A 176 -3.94 13.24 -12.68
C SER A 176 -5.44 13.46 -12.57
N CYS A 177 -6.07 12.96 -11.49
CA CYS A 177 -7.50 13.16 -11.22
C CYS A 177 -7.74 14.49 -10.49
N ILE A 178 -6.96 14.77 -9.45
CA ILE A 178 -6.99 16.04 -8.68
C ILE A 178 -5.56 16.56 -8.59
N SER A 179 -5.26 17.67 -9.26
CA SER A 179 -3.88 18.14 -9.42
C SER A 179 -3.21 18.53 -8.11
N ASN A 180 -1.91 18.24 -7.99
CA ASN A 180 -1.07 18.80 -6.92
C ASN A 180 -0.67 20.27 -7.18
N ASP A 181 -0.86 20.79 -8.39
CA ASP A 181 -0.69 22.23 -8.70
C ASP A 181 -1.97 23.05 -8.44
N ALA A 182 -3.02 22.44 -7.89
CA ALA A 182 -4.27 23.15 -7.63
C ALA A 182 -4.07 24.28 -6.60
N ILE A 183 -4.53 25.47 -6.95
CA ILE A 183 -4.45 26.66 -6.09
C ILE A 183 -5.53 26.55 -5.01
N ILE A 184 -5.10 26.34 -3.76
CA ILE A 184 -5.96 26.28 -2.57
C ILE A 184 -5.52 27.33 -1.55
N PRO A 185 -6.30 27.62 -0.48
CA PRO A 185 -5.93 28.63 0.49
C PRO A 185 -4.51 28.46 1.05
N GLY A 186 -3.74 29.55 1.05
CA GLY A 186 -2.36 29.58 1.52
C GLY A 186 -1.33 29.05 0.51
N HIS A 187 -1.73 28.69 -0.71
CA HIS A 187 -0.81 28.49 -1.83
C HIS A 187 -0.19 29.84 -2.22
N ASP A 188 1.05 29.85 -2.72
CA ASP A 188 1.78 31.11 -3.02
C ASP A 188 1.09 31.95 -4.11
N ASP A 189 0.44 31.29 -5.07
CA ASP A 189 -0.37 31.95 -6.11
C ASP A 189 -1.83 32.21 -5.68
N ALA A 190 -2.24 31.83 -4.46
CA ALA A 190 -3.61 32.04 -4.00
C ALA A 190 -3.84 33.49 -3.56
N SER A 191 -5.05 33.98 -3.81
CA SER A 191 -5.49 35.26 -3.23
C SER A 191 -5.72 35.12 -1.71
N GLN A 192 -5.66 36.23 -0.98
CA GLN A 192 -6.00 36.24 0.45
C GLN A 192 -7.46 35.84 0.77
N TYR A 193 -8.33 35.80 -0.25
CA TYR A 193 -9.74 35.44 -0.14
C TYR A 193 -10.05 34.04 -0.67
N GLU A 194 -9.01 33.30 -1.07
CA GLU A 194 -9.18 31.94 -1.56
C GLU A 194 -9.88 31.09 -0.50
N GLN A 195 -10.88 30.31 -0.93
CA GLN A 195 -11.65 29.45 -0.05
C GLN A 195 -11.34 27.99 -0.35
N MET A 196 -11.53 27.12 0.65
CA MET A 196 -11.41 25.69 0.40
C MET A 196 -12.44 25.26 -0.64
N PRO A 197 -12.04 24.53 -1.70
CA PRO A 197 -12.98 24.03 -2.68
C PRO A 197 -13.95 23.02 -2.03
N PRO A 198 -15.11 22.75 -2.67
CA PRO A 198 -15.97 21.67 -2.23
C PRO A 198 -15.25 20.32 -2.32
N ILE A 199 -15.66 19.36 -1.47
CA ILE A 199 -15.09 18.00 -1.48
C ILE A 199 -15.22 17.40 -2.88
N PRO A 200 -14.10 17.03 -3.54
CA PRO A 200 -14.14 16.48 -4.88
C PRO A 200 -14.90 15.15 -4.94
N LYS A 201 -15.79 15.03 -5.93
CA LYS A 201 -16.57 13.80 -6.21
C LYS A 201 -16.29 13.21 -7.60
N ILE A 202 -15.66 13.99 -8.46
CA ILE A 202 -15.25 13.64 -9.82
C ILE A 202 -13.85 14.23 -10.04
N CYS A 203 -13.13 13.71 -11.04
CA CYS A 203 -11.83 14.25 -11.42
C CYS A 203 -12.00 15.59 -12.15
N ASP A 204 -10.93 16.39 -12.19
CA ASP A 204 -10.90 17.64 -12.95
C ASP A 204 -11.10 17.39 -14.46
N ASP A 205 -10.54 16.30 -14.96
CA ASP A 205 -10.88 15.72 -16.27
C ASP A 205 -11.93 14.62 -16.12
N SER A 206 -13.12 14.85 -16.69
CA SER A 206 -14.23 13.90 -16.65
C SER A 206 -13.96 12.55 -17.35
N ASN A 207 -12.90 12.45 -18.16
CA ASN A 207 -12.49 11.20 -18.79
C ASN A 207 -11.65 10.30 -17.86
N ILE A 208 -11.16 10.85 -16.74
CA ILE A 208 -10.39 10.10 -15.75
C ILE A 208 -11.35 9.55 -14.70
N PRO A 209 -11.34 8.23 -14.42
CA PRO A 209 -12.18 7.66 -13.39
C PRO A 209 -11.72 8.10 -12.00
N PHE A 210 -12.70 8.45 -11.15
CA PHE A 210 -12.43 8.82 -9.75
C PHE A 210 -12.22 7.56 -8.90
N ILE A 211 -10.97 7.11 -8.79
CA ILE A 211 -10.59 5.89 -8.05
C ILE A 211 -10.02 6.26 -6.68
N LYS A 212 -10.50 5.58 -5.64
CA LYS A 212 -10.02 5.73 -4.26
C LYS A 212 -9.21 4.50 -3.82
N TYR A 213 -7.90 4.61 -3.83
CA TYR A 213 -6.96 3.59 -3.34
C TYR A 213 -6.83 3.66 -1.81
N LEU A 214 -6.45 2.54 -1.19
CA LEU A 214 -6.22 2.44 0.26
C LEU A 214 -7.40 2.96 1.11
N SER A 215 -8.63 2.81 0.63
CA SER A 215 -9.82 3.18 1.41
C SER A 215 -9.93 2.26 2.62
N GLY A 216 -10.07 2.84 3.81
CA GLY A 216 -10.10 2.09 5.07
C GLY A 216 -8.74 1.90 5.74
N TYR A 217 -7.63 2.15 5.04
CA TYR A 217 -6.30 2.05 5.66
C TYR A 217 -6.09 3.12 6.74
N LYS A 218 -5.38 2.73 7.79
CA LYS A 218 -4.97 3.60 8.88
C LYS A 218 -3.49 3.94 8.75
N TYR A 219 -3.14 5.14 9.22
CA TYR A 219 -1.76 5.63 9.33
C TYR A 219 -1.34 5.50 10.78
N GLY A 220 -0.45 4.55 11.04
CA GLY A 220 -0.01 4.20 12.39
C GLY A 220 1.47 4.47 12.60
N TYR A 221 1.84 4.64 13.86
CA TYR A 221 3.23 4.72 14.32
C TYR A 221 3.60 3.45 15.06
N ILE A 222 4.81 2.97 14.84
CA ILE A 222 5.40 1.85 15.59
C ILE A 222 6.88 2.17 15.83
N GLY A 223 7.40 1.79 16.99
CA GLY A 223 8.77 2.17 17.37
C GLY A 223 9.47 1.19 18.28
N ASN A 224 10.74 1.49 18.54
CA ASN A 224 11.65 0.67 19.35
C ASN A 224 11.91 -0.76 18.83
N LEU A 225 11.68 -0.99 17.53
CA LEU A 225 11.83 -2.28 16.87
C LEU A 225 13.30 -2.69 16.76
N SER A 226 13.57 -3.97 17.01
CA SER A 226 14.79 -4.67 16.61
C SER A 226 14.78 -5.03 15.12
N ASN A 227 15.88 -5.58 14.61
CA ASN A 227 15.92 -6.03 13.22
C ASN A 227 14.90 -7.14 12.94
N GLU A 228 14.72 -8.10 13.86
CA GLU A 228 13.81 -9.22 13.64
C GLU A 228 12.33 -8.79 13.72
N GLU A 229 11.99 -7.89 14.65
CA GLU A 229 10.63 -7.33 14.73
C GLU A 229 10.30 -6.51 13.48
N MET A 230 11.28 -5.78 12.94
CA MET A 230 11.08 -5.01 11.71
C MET A 230 10.81 -5.90 10.48
N LYS A 231 11.39 -7.11 10.40
CA LYS A 231 11.05 -8.07 9.33
C LYS A 231 9.60 -8.54 9.41
N ILE A 232 9.06 -8.73 10.63
CA ILE A 232 7.65 -9.06 10.86
C ILE A 232 6.76 -7.90 10.36
N VAL A 233 7.13 -6.66 10.65
CA VAL A 233 6.42 -5.47 10.17
C VAL A 233 6.38 -5.42 8.64
N LEU A 234 7.52 -5.57 7.96
CA LEU A 234 7.59 -5.45 6.49
C LEU A 234 6.80 -6.53 5.76
N THR A 235 6.76 -7.75 6.28
CA THR A 235 6.08 -8.89 5.64
C THR A 235 4.57 -8.85 5.76
N ARG A 236 4.04 -8.03 6.68
CA ARG A 236 2.59 -7.90 6.96
C ARG A 236 2.01 -6.55 6.58
N LEU A 237 2.76 -5.47 6.79
CA LEU A 237 2.28 -4.10 6.59
C LEU A 237 2.90 -3.41 5.36
N GLY A 238 3.97 -3.97 4.79
CA GLY A 238 4.53 -3.47 3.55
C GLY A 238 5.56 -2.36 3.79
N PRO A 239 5.63 -1.33 2.92
CA PRO A 239 6.63 -0.27 3.05
C PRO A 239 6.58 0.40 4.42
N PHE A 240 7.74 0.78 4.95
CA PHE A 240 7.85 1.43 6.26
C PHE A 240 8.57 2.76 6.14
N LEU A 241 7.92 3.86 6.52
CA LEU A 241 8.53 5.18 6.51
C LEU A 241 9.14 5.48 7.87
N GLY A 242 10.46 5.54 7.99
CA GLY A 242 11.03 5.81 9.30
C GLY A 242 12.54 5.94 9.37
N ARG A 243 13.04 5.71 10.58
CA ARG A 243 14.43 5.90 10.96
C ARG A 243 14.99 4.67 11.64
N ILE A 244 16.25 4.40 11.33
CA ILE A 244 17.07 3.36 11.92
C ILE A 244 18.13 4.07 12.77
N TYR A 245 18.08 3.89 14.09
CA TYR A 245 19.01 4.48 15.04
C TYR A 245 20.03 3.45 15.52
N TYR A 246 21.31 3.81 15.48
CA TYR A 246 22.41 2.98 15.98
C TYR A 246 22.91 3.57 17.30
N TYR A 247 22.94 2.75 18.34
CA TYR A 247 23.36 3.15 19.68
C TYR A 247 24.66 2.46 20.06
N ASP A 248 25.55 3.18 20.76
CA ASP A 248 26.72 2.57 21.40
C ASP A 248 26.35 1.82 22.69
N SER A 249 27.37 1.28 23.37
CA SER A 249 27.19 0.59 24.66
C SER A 249 26.68 1.48 25.79
N SER A 250 26.79 2.81 25.63
CA SER A 250 26.33 3.83 26.60
C SER A 250 24.93 4.35 26.26
N GLN A 251 24.23 3.72 25.31
CA GLN A 251 22.90 4.13 24.83
C GLN A 251 22.89 5.53 24.18
N GLN A 252 24.03 6.00 23.65
CA GLN A 252 24.08 7.22 22.85
C GLN A 252 23.90 6.89 21.37
N ILE A 253 23.07 7.68 20.68
CA ILE A 253 22.92 7.58 19.23
C ILE A 253 24.24 8.01 18.59
N ILE A 254 24.89 7.08 17.89
CA ILE A 254 26.13 7.35 17.17
C ILE A 254 25.90 7.60 15.67
N ASP A 255 24.80 7.10 15.13
CA ASP A 255 24.42 7.28 13.73
C ASP A 255 22.91 7.03 13.55
N TYR A 256 22.35 7.50 12.44
CA TYR A 256 21.01 7.11 12.01
C TYR A 256 20.87 7.08 10.48
N ARG A 257 19.90 6.30 9.99
CA ARG A 257 19.46 6.30 8.59
C ARG A 257 17.97 6.63 8.55
N GLU A 258 17.53 7.31 7.51
CA GLU A 258 16.14 7.70 7.29
C GLU A 258 15.77 7.38 5.85
N GLY A 259 14.52 6.97 5.63
CA GLY A 259 13.98 6.64 4.32
C GLY A 259 12.77 5.73 4.41
N ILE A 260 12.35 5.19 3.27
CA ILE A 260 11.34 4.13 3.23
C ILE A 260 12.06 2.79 3.16
N ILE A 261 11.83 1.92 4.13
CA ILE A 261 12.37 0.56 4.16
C ILE A 261 11.46 -0.32 3.30
N LEU A 262 12.04 -0.95 2.28
CA LEU A 262 11.34 -1.77 1.28
C LEU A 262 11.67 -3.26 1.38
N GLY A 263 12.59 -3.65 2.26
CA GLY A 263 13.01 -5.04 2.40
C GLY A 263 14.37 -5.19 3.06
N TRP A 264 14.94 -6.38 2.96
CA TRP A 264 16.30 -6.69 3.40
C TRP A 264 16.96 -7.70 2.47
N ASN A 265 18.30 -7.65 2.47
CA ASN A 265 19.15 -8.65 1.86
C ASN A 265 20.25 -8.98 2.87
N ARG A 266 20.21 -10.20 3.42
CA ARG A 266 21.13 -10.70 4.46
C ARG A 266 21.21 -9.78 5.67
N ASP A 267 22.25 -8.94 5.73
CA ASP A 267 22.64 -8.08 6.83
C ASP A 267 22.39 -6.59 6.54
N LYS A 268 21.60 -6.28 5.51
CA LYS A 268 21.29 -4.91 5.10
C LYS A 268 19.80 -4.73 4.84
N TRP A 269 19.28 -3.60 5.31
CA TRP A 269 18.01 -3.02 4.88
C TRP A 269 18.13 -2.47 3.47
N ILE A 270 17.09 -2.69 2.68
CA ILE A 270 16.86 -2.02 1.40
C ILE A 270 16.01 -0.80 1.72
N ILE A 271 16.56 0.39 1.52
CA ILE A 271 15.90 1.66 1.82
C ILE A 271 15.82 2.53 0.58
N THR A 272 15.00 3.58 0.62
CA THR A 272 15.01 4.62 -0.41
C THR A 272 15.70 5.89 0.06
N LYS A 273 16.32 6.59 -0.88
CA LYS A 273 16.83 7.95 -0.69
C LYS A 273 16.32 8.88 -1.78
N GLN A 274 16.20 10.15 -1.42
CA GLN A 274 15.87 11.21 -2.35
C GLN A 274 17.16 11.92 -2.79
N ILE A 275 17.24 12.25 -4.08
CA ILE A 275 18.18 13.24 -4.62
C ILE A 275 17.41 14.44 -5.11
N GLU A 276 17.93 15.63 -4.83
CA GLU A 276 17.43 16.88 -5.40
C GLU A 276 18.00 17.09 -6.79
N ILE A 277 17.14 17.56 -7.70
CA ILE A 277 17.50 17.93 -9.06
C ILE A 277 17.04 19.37 -9.24
N SER A 278 17.97 20.24 -9.60
CA SER A 278 17.64 21.62 -9.93
C SER A 278 17.00 21.66 -11.32
N GLU A 279 15.76 22.15 -11.39
CA GLU A 279 15.12 22.61 -12.62
C GLU A 279 15.25 24.14 -12.70
N ASP A 280 14.98 24.71 -13.87
CA ASP A 280 15.15 26.16 -14.10
C ASP A 280 14.32 27.03 -13.13
N GLU A 281 13.16 26.53 -12.67
CA GLU A 281 12.20 27.31 -11.86
C GLU A 281 11.91 26.74 -10.46
N TYR A 282 12.32 25.50 -10.15
CA TYR A 282 12.09 24.85 -8.86
C TYR A 282 13.05 23.68 -8.61
N VAL A 283 13.06 23.15 -7.38
CA VAL A 283 13.80 21.91 -7.06
C VAL A 283 12.86 20.73 -7.23
N ASP A 284 13.21 19.76 -8.07
CA ASP A 284 12.51 18.48 -8.16
C ASP A 284 13.29 17.40 -7.37
N ARG A 285 12.68 16.23 -7.16
CA ARG A 285 13.30 15.11 -6.47
C ARG A 285 13.07 13.80 -7.23
N ILE A 286 14.09 12.96 -7.21
CA ILE A 286 14.02 11.57 -7.69
C ILE A 286 14.35 10.64 -6.52
N ILE A 287 13.71 9.48 -6.49
CA ILE A 287 13.93 8.46 -5.47
C ILE A 287 14.67 7.29 -6.08
N TYR A 288 15.67 6.80 -5.35
CA TYR A 288 16.46 5.64 -5.74
C TYR A 288 16.67 4.71 -4.54
N GLU A 289 17.04 3.47 -4.86
CA GLU A 289 17.38 2.45 -3.88
C GLU A 289 18.75 2.70 -3.25
N ASP A 290 18.82 2.56 -1.94
CA ASP A 290 20.06 2.54 -1.16
C ASP A 290 19.99 1.40 -0.12
N SER A 291 21.03 1.28 0.69
CA SER A 291 21.09 0.27 1.76
C SER A 291 21.52 0.85 3.09
N ALA A 292 21.03 0.24 4.17
CA ALA A 292 21.48 0.51 5.54
C ALA A 292 21.86 -0.81 6.23
N PRO A 293 23.04 -0.92 6.85
CA PRO A 293 23.44 -2.18 7.48
C PRO A 293 22.64 -2.46 8.76
N PHE A 294 22.53 -3.72 9.16
CA PHE A 294 21.86 -4.12 10.40
C PHE A 294 22.63 -3.71 11.67
N SER A 295 23.93 -3.42 11.52
CA SER A 295 24.82 -2.92 12.56
C SER A 295 25.96 -2.11 11.92
N ILE A 296 26.53 -1.17 12.67
CA ILE A 296 27.71 -0.41 12.25
C ILE A 296 28.84 -0.58 13.28
N SER A 297 30.07 -0.25 12.88
CA SER A 297 31.19 -0.26 13.83
C SER A 297 30.92 0.67 15.00
N GLY A 298 31.02 0.13 16.23
CA GLY A 298 30.75 0.86 17.46
C GLY A 298 29.31 0.80 17.95
N SER A 299 28.35 0.28 17.16
CA SER A 299 26.98 0.10 17.64
C SER A 299 26.85 -1.15 18.51
N ALA A 300 26.27 -1.01 19.69
CA ALA A 300 25.86 -2.11 20.57
C ALA A 300 24.39 -2.52 20.34
N SER A 301 23.54 -1.61 19.86
CA SER A 301 22.13 -1.91 19.55
C SER A 301 21.56 -1.04 18.44
N ILE A 302 20.42 -1.46 17.91
CA ILE A 302 19.65 -0.80 16.85
C ILE A 302 18.21 -0.63 17.31
N LYS A 303 17.60 0.51 17.02
CA LYS A 303 16.16 0.73 17.17
C LYS A 303 15.58 1.34 15.91
N ILE A 304 14.48 0.76 15.44
CA ILE A 304 13.78 1.20 14.25
C ILE A 304 12.41 1.73 14.67
N GLN A 305 12.03 2.87 14.13
CA GLN A 305 10.74 3.49 14.41
C GLN A 305 10.27 4.36 13.25
N GLY A 306 8.96 4.48 13.11
CA GLY A 306 8.37 5.11 11.94
C GLY A 306 6.89 4.82 11.80
N TYR A 307 6.43 4.97 10.57
CA TYR A 307 5.03 4.93 10.20
C TYR A 307 4.76 3.80 9.21
N VAL A 308 3.55 3.26 9.34
CA VAL A 308 3.03 2.15 8.54
C VAL A 308 1.61 2.50 8.08
N LEU A 309 1.22 1.93 6.94
CA LEU A 309 -0.18 1.84 6.56
C LEU A 309 -0.65 0.42 6.81
N TYR A 310 -1.84 0.27 7.38
CA TYR A 310 -2.36 -1.06 7.66
C TYR A 310 -3.88 -1.08 7.65
N CYS A 311 -4.41 -2.31 7.64
CA CYS A 311 -5.83 -2.59 7.73
C CYS A 311 -6.10 -3.96 8.36
N ILE A 312 -7.18 -4.09 9.14
CA ILE A 312 -7.52 -5.33 9.85
C ILE A 312 -8.77 -5.99 9.24
N ASP A 313 -9.90 -5.29 9.14
CA ASP A 313 -11.18 -5.95 8.86
C ASP A 313 -11.94 -5.45 7.61
N ASP A 314 -11.79 -4.17 7.22
CA ASP A 314 -12.71 -3.50 6.29
C ASP A 314 -12.03 -2.75 5.12
N CYS A 315 -10.79 -3.13 4.80
CA CYS A 315 -10.23 -2.64 3.54
C CYS A 315 -10.82 -3.45 2.43
N THR A 316 -11.70 -2.82 1.66
CA THR A 316 -12.10 -3.34 0.37
C THR A 316 -10.81 -3.53 -0.44
N PRO A 317 -10.36 -4.78 -0.72
CA PRO A 317 -9.49 -4.94 -1.86
C PRO A 317 -10.22 -4.24 -3.00
N LEU A 318 -9.54 -3.38 -3.76
CA LEU A 318 -10.17 -2.85 -4.96
C LEU A 318 -10.56 -4.08 -5.77
N ILE A 319 -11.85 -4.43 -5.75
CA ILE A 319 -12.43 -5.26 -6.78
C ILE A 319 -12.31 -4.33 -7.97
N VAL A 320 -11.20 -4.47 -8.69
CA VAL A 320 -11.01 -3.76 -9.95
C VAL A 320 -12.17 -4.24 -10.80
N ASP A 321 -13.18 -3.41 -10.91
CA ASP A 321 -14.35 -3.73 -11.70
C ASP A 321 -13.90 -3.78 -13.16
N CYS A 322 -13.59 -4.99 -13.63
CA CYS A 322 -13.16 -5.24 -14.99
C CYS A 322 -14.33 -5.24 -15.98
N SER A 323 -15.54 -4.82 -15.56
CA SER A 323 -16.63 -4.55 -16.49
C SER A 323 -16.39 -3.28 -17.33
N ILE A 324 -15.58 -2.34 -16.84
CA ILE A 324 -15.17 -1.13 -17.58
C ILE A 324 -13.65 -1.13 -17.75
N LEU A 325 -13.17 -1.43 -18.96
CA LEU A 325 -11.73 -1.61 -19.23
C LEU A 325 -11.01 -0.34 -19.71
N ILE A 326 -11.73 0.76 -19.88
CA ILE A 326 -11.15 2.02 -20.34
C ILE A 326 -10.11 2.51 -19.33
N GLY A 327 -8.85 2.62 -19.77
CA GLY A 327 -7.72 3.11 -18.96
C GLY A 327 -7.13 2.09 -17.97
N LYS A 328 -7.53 0.81 -18.00
CA LYS A 328 -6.98 -0.23 -17.12
C LYS A 328 -5.89 -1.04 -17.82
N THR A 329 -4.76 -1.28 -17.17
CA THR A 329 -3.68 -2.11 -17.72
C THR A 329 -4.00 -3.61 -17.61
N LEU A 330 -3.25 -4.46 -18.33
CA LEU A 330 -3.34 -5.92 -18.23
C LEU A 330 -3.10 -6.44 -16.81
N ASP A 331 -2.25 -5.76 -16.04
CA ASP A 331 -1.93 -6.12 -14.66
C ASP A 331 -3.06 -5.78 -13.68
N GLN A 332 -3.96 -4.86 -14.07
CA GLN A 332 -5.14 -4.47 -13.29
C GLN A 332 -6.37 -5.30 -13.64
N CYS A 333 -6.51 -5.67 -14.91
CA CYS A 333 -7.59 -6.53 -15.40
C CYS A 333 -7.04 -7.50 -16.45
N PRO A 334 -7.14 -8.83 -16.24
CA PRO A 334 -6.78 -9.79 -17.28
C PRO A 334 -7.61 -9.56 -18.54
N CYS A 335 -7.08 -9.98 -19.69
CA CYS A 335 -7.80 -9.87 -20.96
C CYS A 335 -9.15 -10.57 -20.89
N LEU A 336 -10.20 -9.89 -21.37
CA LEU A 336 -11.46 -10.56 -21.62
C LEU A 336 -11.31 -11.49 -22.83
N GLN A 337 -11.92 -12.67 -22.76
CA GLN A 337 -11.91 -13.63 -23.87
C GLN A 337 -12.66 -13.11 -25.11
N PHE A 338 -13.55 -12.11 -24.95
CA PHE A 338 -14.33 -11.52 -26.02
C PHE A 338 -14.39 -10.00 -25.86
N ASP A 339 -14.14 -9.28 -26.97
CA ASP A 339 -14.31 -7.82 -27.11
C ASP A 339 -13.60 -6.97 -26.05
N ASP A 340 -12.39 -7.36 -25.63
CA ASP A 340 -11.54 -6.51 -24.79
C ASP A 340 -11.13 -5.26 -25.60
N PRO A 341 -11.48 -4.02 -25.18
CA PRO A 341 -11.16 -2.81 -25.93
C PRO A 341 -9.66 -2.49 -25.95
N ARG A 342 -8.83 -3.22 -25.18
CA ARG A 342 -7.37 -3.11 -25.15
C ARG A 342 -6.71 -4.08 -26.14
N THR A 343 -7.33 -4.29 -27.30
CA THR A 343 -6.95 -5.29 -28.32
C THR A 343 -5.49 -5.22 -28.76
N SER A 344 -4.81 -4.07 -28.62
CA SER A 344 -3.39 -3.93 -28.96
C SER A 344 -2.41 -4.51 -27.93
N GLU A 345 -2.85 -4.66 -26.67
CA GLU A 345 -2.03 -5.12 -25.55
C GLU A 345 -2.36 -6.56 -25.17
N CYS A 346 -3.63 -6.95 -25.29
CA CYS A 346 -4.03 -8.34 -25.15
C CYS A 346 -3.50 -9.16 -26.33
N PRO A 347 -2.70 -10.23 -26.10
CA PRO A 347 -2.38 -11.13 -27.18
C PRO A 347 -3.70 -11.66 -27.72
N GLU A 348 -3.99 -11.39 -29.00
CA GLU A 348 -5.09 -12.05 -29.68
C GLU A 348 -4.90 -13.55 -29.42
N GLU A 349 -5.83 -14.17 -28.68
CA GLU A 349 -5.92 -15.63 -28.71
C GLU A 349 -5.92 -15.97 -30.20
N LYS A 350 -4.88 -16.67 -30.66
CA LYS A 350 -4.77 -17.13 -32.05
C LYS A 350 -6.05 -17.91 -32.31
N LYS A 351 -7.06 -17.25 -32.89
CA LYS A 351 -8.31 -17.90 -33.22
C LYS A 351 -7.91 -19.00 -34.19
N CYS A 352 -8.16 -20.24 -33.81
CA CYS A 352 -7.89 -21.40 -34.63
C CYS A 352 -8.89 -21.47 -35.81
N THR A 353 -8.94 -20.42 -36.63
CA THR A 353 -9.90 -20.28 -37.73
C THR A 353 -9.58 -21.22 -38.88
N THR A 354 -8.33 -21.64 -39.01
CA THR A 354 -7.87 -22.53 -40.09
C THR A 354 -7.05 -23.69 -39.51
N ILE A 355 -7.74 -24.67 -38.92
CA ILE A 355 -7.11 -25.92 -38.48
C ILE A 355 -7.00 -26.86 -39.68
N THR A 356 -5.80 -27.35 -39.95
CA THR A 356 -5.54 -28.42 -40.93
C THR A 356 -5.18 -29.70 -40.20
N LYS A 357 -5.12 -30.83 -40.93
CA LYS A 357 -4.68 -32.12 -40.36
C LYS A 357 -3.26 -32.07 -39.78
N GLN A 358 -2.46 -31.08 -40.18
CA GLN A 358 -1.07 -30.89 -39.81
C GLN A 358 -0.88 -29.86 -38.69
N THR A 359 -1.91 -29.12 -38.29
CA THR A 359 -1.80 -28.08 -37.26
C THR A 359 -1.45 -28.71 -35.89
N PRO A 360 -0.27 -28.42 -35.32
CA PRO A 360 0.18 -29.02 -34.06
C PRO A 360 -0.77 -28.71 -32.90
N PRO A 361 -0.99 -29.64 -31.96
CA PRO A 361 -1.76 -29.36 -30.73
C PRO A 361 -1.17 -28.23 -29.87
N SER A 362 0.13 -27.93 -30.02
CA SER A 362 0.81 -26.79 -29.38
C SER A 362 0.40 -25.44 -29.96
N ASP A 363 0.03 -25.39 -31.24
CA ASP A 363 -0.40 -24.15 -31.91
C ASP A 363 -1.91 -23.92 -31.75
N CYS A 364 -2.67 -25.02 -31.65
CA CYS A 364 -4.08 -24.98 -31.32
C CYS A 364 -4.46 -26.23 -30.51
N PRO A 365 -4.86 -26.12 -29.23
CA PRO A 365 -5.23 -27.27 -28.41
C PRO A 365 -6.34 -28.12 -29.04
N CYS A 366 -6.33 -29.43 -28.78
CA CYS A 366 -7.42 -30.31 -29.21
C CYS A 366 -8.68 -30.03 -28.36
N PRO A 367 -9.89 -30.01 -28.95
CA PRO A 367 -11.12 -29.85 -28.18
C PRO A 367 -11.28 -30.96 -27.15
N GLN A 368 -11.68 -30.62 -25.92
CA GLN A 368 -11.92 -31.61 -24.87
C GLN A 368 -13.31 -32.25 -24.96
N SER A 369 -14.28 -31.56 -25.56
CA SER A 369 -15.62 -32.12 -25.72
C SER A 369 -15.63 -33.13 -26.86
N GLN A 370 -16.20 -34.32 -26.63
CA GLN A 370 -16.24 -35.38 -27.64
C GLN A 370 -17.04 -34.96 -28.90
N SER A 371 -18.03 -34.08 -28.74
CA SER A 371 -18.83 -33.53 -29.83
C SER A 371 -18.06 -32.56 -30.73
N GLU A 372 -17.14 -31.78 -30.18
CA GLU A 372 -16.29 -30.86 -30.95
C GLU A 372 -15.03 -31.55 -31.46
N LEU A 373 -14.48 -32.49 -30.68
CA LEU A 373 -13.33 -33.30 -31.08
C LEU A 373 -13.60 -34.05 -32.38
N LYS A 374 -14.83 -34.57 -32.59
CA LYS A 374 -15.25 -35.20 -33.86
C LYS A 374 -15.34 -34.23 -35.04
N LYS A 375 -15.47 -32.93 -34.79
CA LYS A 375 -15.51 -31.87 -35.80
C LYS A 375 -14.12 -31.31 -36.11
N ASP A 376 -13.12 -31.59 -35.26
CA ASP A 376 -11.74 -31.16 -35.49
C ASP A 376 -11.14 -31.91 -36.69
N PRO A 377 -10.60 -31.22 -37.71
CA PRO A 377 -9.96 -31.87 -38.87
C PRO A 377 -8.84 -32.85 -38.52
N ARG A 378 -8.23 -32.71 -37.34
CA ARG A 378 -7.15 -33.55 -36.80
C ARG A 378 -7.65 -34.77 -36.04
N TYR A 379 -8.97 -34.95 -35.93
CA TYR A 379 -9.57 -36.08 -35.24
C TYR A 379 -9.05 -37.42 -35.77
N GLY A 380 -8.61 -38.29 -34.86
CA GLY A 380 -8.04 -39.60 -35.19
C GLY A 380 -6.56 -39.57 -35.60
N GLY A 381 -5.97 -38.37 -35.74
CA GLY A 381 -4.55 -38.15 -36.00
C GLY A 381 -3.84 -37.56 -34.79
N LEU A 382 -3.53 -36.27 -34.87
CA LEU A 382 -2.88 -35.50 -33.80
C LEU A 382 -3.78 -35.31 -32.57
N CYS A 383 -5.10 -35.30 -32.77
CA CYS A 383 -6.08 -35.27 -31.68
C CYS A 383 -6.74 -36.66 -31.57
N LYS A 384 -6.26 -37.46 -30.61
CA LYS A 384 -6.83 -38.79 -30.31
C LYS A 384 -7.80 -38.69 -29.14
N SER A 385 -8.91 -39.43 -29.25
CA SER A 385 -9.81 -39.64 -28.12
C SER A 385 -9.14 -40.67 -27.21
N ASP A 386 -8.75 -40.29 -26.00
CA ASP A 386 -8.20 -41.19 -24.98
C ASP A 386 -9.28 -42.13 -24.41
N SER A 387 -10.19 -42.63 -25.24
CA SER A 387 -11.21 -43.60 -24.87
C SER A 387 -10.65 -45.02 -24.90
N GLY A 388 -9.59 -45.29 -24.13
CA GLY A 388 -8.87 -46.55 -24.29
C GLY A 388 -7.92 -47.06 -23.22
N GLN A 389 -7.89 -46.55 -21.97
CA GLN A 389 -7.38 -47.32 -20.80
C GLN A 389 -8.00 -46.83 -19.48
N LEU A 390 -9.24 -47.22 -19.20
CA LEU A 390 -9.74 -47.29 -17.83
C LEU A 390 -9.07 -48.49 -17.14
N LYS A 391 -8.03 -48.23 -16.32
CA LYS A 391 -7.54 -49.21 -15.34
C LYS A 391 -8.60 -49.38 -14.25
N ILE A 392 -9.47 -50.36 -14.41
CA ILE A 392 -10.41 -50.78 -13.36
C ILE A 392 -9.63 -51.68 -12.38
N SER A 393 -9.31 -51.13 -11.21
CA SER A 393 -8.86 -51.88 -10.03
C SER A 393 -10.05 -52.64 -9.45
N TRP A 394 -10.04 -53.97 -9.56
CA TRP A 394 -10.98 -54.84 -8.86
C TRP A 394 -10.37 -55.28 -7.53
N ASN A 395 -10.79 -54.67 -6.42
CA ASN A 395 -10.62 -55.23 -5.09
C ASN A 395 -11.82 -56.14 -4.78
N ILE A 396 -11.64 -57.45 -4.92
CA ILE A 396 -12.59 -58.47 -4.45
C ILE A 396 -12.17 -58.86 -3.02
N PRO A 397 -13.05 -58.79 -2.00
CA PRO A 397 -12.78 -59.36 -0.70
C PRO A 397 -13.03 -60.87 -0.76
N PHE A 398 -11.97 -61.66 -0.70
CA PHE A 398 -12.08 -63.10 -0.51
C PHE A 398 -12.31 -63.39 0.98
N VAL A 399 -13.56 -63.76 1.29
CA VAL A 399 -13.96 -64.46 2.51
C VAL A 399 -13.27 -65.81 2.52
N VAL A 400 -12.39 -66.04 3.51
CA VAL A 400 -11.96 -67.38 3.90
C VAL A 400 -12.52 -67.67 5.29
N PHE A 401 -13.33 -68.71 5.32
CA PHE A 401 -13.91 -69.36 6.49
C PHE A 401 -12.85 -70.19 7.24
N LEU A 402 -13.18 -70.58 8.49
CA LEU A 402 -12.53 -71.58 9.36
C LEU A 402 -11.29 -71.05 10.14
N THR A 403 -11.11 -71.20 11.46
CA THR A 403 -11.64 -72.20 12.42
C THR A 403 -11.33 -71.75 13.87
N LEU A 404 -12.32 -71.92 14.77
CA LEU A 404 -12.24 -72.40 16.16
C LEU A 404 -11.31 -71.78 17.24
N LEU A 405 -11.91 -71.59 18.44
CA LEU A 405 -11.39 -71.84 19.80
C LEU A 405 -10.34 -70.80 20.31
N LEU A 406 -10.29 -70.28 21.55
CA LEU A 406 -10.83 -70.63 22.86
C LEU A 406 -10.39 -69.52 23.87
N PHE A 407 -11.16 -69.38 24.95
CA PHE A 407 -10.79 -68.92 26.32
C PHE A 407 -10.39 -67.46 26.63
N ASN A 408 -11.20 -66.92 27.56
CA ASN A 408 -11.03 -65.84 28.54
C ASN A 408 -10.89 -64.38 28.07
#